data_AF-A0A1M3T4C3-F1
#
_entry.id   AF-A0A1M3T4C3-F1
#
_cell.length_a   1.000
_cell.length_b   1.000
_cell.length_c   1.000
_cell.angle_alpha   90.00
_cell.angle_beta   90.00
_cell.angle_gamma   90.00
#
_symmetry.space_group_name_H-M   'P 1'
#
loop_
_entity.id
_entity.type
_entity.pdbx_description
1 polymer ?
#
loop_
_entity_poly.entity_id
_entity_poly.type
_entity_poly.pdbx_seq_one_letter_code
_entity_poly.pdbx_strand_id
1 'polypeptide(L)'
;MISTIPPPRPVSVNSLARASASTTIPYAKASRCTSAEIQILDGPINPPAVGPGQLVCQSPVDTEMEDARISVETPQACRSQVRFEDLPIEIHEAILDHLFGERASAFTSCAPGKSARSWNKSLRHPRRKALSNLALITPVWRALVQDRIYRHIKIKGTTDELAESARWFRAHPHLAPYVRHVEIWIPVWGKRAVKNTSHHFPARRLHDEDAGLVEPGVPQAIAWDDSDTNHSTDYRYHYASHNATLEEMFSHVKSEFPEARILTLEGGHCKRPPMVRQFRDDPCGHSGRRRLPTLPVVQTFVMRGAWNIMRDYQHWLNMSQALPGVREWHCAYAKPKFEAYETVAEILSRISPSLVHVNISLEGFYNKDNTQSGWMHDGISPPHLCRLLGEAAPRLESLAFTGKVCACLFNATRSFMSTWPAKSKLKSLDLVVKTCCREKRANPGLGFLDDFSGITNLNFIRSFEKLVLGAVHSLQLHTALTYMRIRFIDLDSACPPLNPYFQLSDNECTGLWNERILETLHEARPQAHYAELSDGIYPQYGHNRQIVGAVYPRTRPLSIHASTYKVIADVSKP
;
A
#
# COMPACT_ATOMS: atom_id res chain seq x y z
N MET A 1 58.45 -12.33 -6.87
CA MET A 1 57.53 -13.35 -7.40
C MET A 1 56.33 -13.40 -6.48
N ILE A 2 55.17 -13.02 -7.03
CA ILE A 2 53.93 -12.73 -6.32
C ILE A 2 53.09 -14.01 -6.35
N SER A 3 52.67 -14.52 -5.18
CA SER A 3 51.72 -15.65 -5.09
C SER A 3 50.37 -15.12 -4.62
N THR A 4 49.43 -15.00 -5.56
CA THR A 4 48.06 -14.53 -5.37
C THR A 4 47.16 -15.69 -4.93
N ILE A 5 46.73 -15.70 -3.67
CA ILE A 5 45.67 -16.57 -3.17
C ILE A 5 44.33 -15.84 -3.35
N PRO A 6 43.35 -16.40 -4.07
CA PRO A 6 42.05 -15.76 -4.28
C PRO A 6 41.15 -15.88 -3.04
N PRO A 7 40.24 -14.90 -2.80
CA PRO A 7 39.29 -14.97 -1.68
C PRO A 7 38.18 -16.03 -1.92
N PRO A 8 37.59 -16.59 -0.86
CA PRO A 8 36.56 -17.63 -0.98
C PRO A 8 35.23 -17.06 -1.50
N ARG A 9 34.57 -17.82 -2.37
CA ARG A 9 33.26 -17.48 -2.96
C ARG A 9 32.13 -17.64 -1.93
N PRO A 10 31.04 -16.83 -2.01
CA PRO A 10 29.88 -17.00 -1.16
C PRO A 10 29.12 -18.28 -1.52
N VAL A 11 28.92 -19.15 -0.53
CA VAL A 11 28.14 -20.39 -0.64
C VAL A 11 26.66 -20.07 -0.48
N SER A 12 25.87 -20.48 -1.48
CA SER A 12 24.40 -20.50 -1.44
C SER A 12 23.92 -21.56 -0.46
N VAL A 13 23.13 -21.18 0.55
CA VAL A 13 22.57 -22.11 1.55
C VAL A 13 21.04 -22.14 1.44
N ASN A 14 20.54 -22.83 0.42
CA ASN A 14 19.21 -23.43 0.45
C ASN A 14 19.42 -24.91 0.81
N SER A 15 19.23 -25.29 2.08
CA SER A 15 19.02 -26.69 2.49
C SER A 15 18.49 -26.71 3.93
N LEU A 16 17.21 -27.00 4.07
CA LEU A 16 16.53 -27.31 5.33
C LEU A 16 16.93 -28.74 5.75
N ALA A 17 17.61 -28.88 6.88
CA ALA A 17 17.72 -30.16 7.58
C ALA A 17 16.68 -30.20 8.70
N ARG A 18 15.85 -31.24 8.70
CA ARG A 18 14.72 -31.49 9.59
C ARG A 18 15.08 -32.67 10.49
N ALA A 19 14.92 -32.53 11.80
CA ALA A 19 14.87 -33.59 12.81
C ALA A 19 14.36 -32.95 14.11
N SER A 20 13.57 -33.55 15.01
CA SER A 20 12.60 -34.66 15.00
C SER A 20 11.62 -34.29 16.12
N ALA A 21 10.32 -34.56 15.93
CA ALA A 21 9.26 -34.20 16.86
C ALA A 21 9.25 -35.07 18.13
N SER A 22 8.79 -34.48 19.24
CA SER A 22 8.03 -35.18 20.28
C SER A 22 6.77 -34.37 20.60
N THR A 23 5.70 -35.12 20.84
CA THR A 23 4.29 -34.86 20.58
C THR A 23 3.54 -34.22 21.76
N THR A 24 2.66 -33.25 21.44
CA THR A 24 1.25 -33.20 21.88
C THR A 24 0.49 -32.22 20.98
N ILE A 25 -0.72 -32.60 20.56
CA ILE A 25 -1.43 -32.18 19.34
C ILE A 25 -1.99 -30.73 19.40
N PRO A 26 -1.72 -29.88 18.39
CA PRO A 26 -2.47 -28.64 18.14
C PRO A 26 -3.20 -28.63 16.78
N TYR A 27 -4.36 -27.97 16.73
CA TYR A 27 -5.09 -27.59 15.52
C TYR A 27 -4.32 -26.49 14.78
N ALA A 28 -3.65 -26.82 13.68
CA ALA A 28 -2.80 -25.89 12.92
C ALA A 28 -3.34 -25.63 11.50
N LYS A 29 -3.48 -24.34 11.18
CA LYS A 29 -3.67 -23.77 9.84
C LYS A 29 -2.64 -24.32 8.85
N ALA A 30 -3.11 -24.90 7.75
CA ALA A 30 -2.25 -25.39 6.68
C ALA A 30 -1.64 -24.23 5.88
N SER A 31 -0.30 -24.20 5.76
CA SER A 31 0.41 -23.29 4.88
C SER A 31 0.58 -23.91 3.49
N ARG A 32 0.08 -23.20 2.47
CA ARG A 32 0.53 -23.12 1.06
C ARG A 32 1.28 -24.34 0.49
N CYS A 33 0.62 -25.07 -0.41
CA CYS A 33 1.27 -25.96 -1.37
C CYS A 33 1.23 -25.33 -2.76
N THR A 34 2.38 -25.21 -3.41
CA THR A 34 2.51 -24.87 -4.83
C THR A 34 2.53 -26.18 -5.63
N SER A 35 1.42 -26.55 -6.25
CA SER A 35 1.36 -27.72 -7.14
C SER A 35 1.45 -27.24 -8.59
N ALA A 36 2.68 -27.26 -9.12
CA ALA A 36 2.89 -27.79 -10.46
C ALA A 36 2.88 -29.33 -10.35
N GLU A 37 2.55 -30.02 -11.43
CA GLU A 37 2.42 -31.48 -11.56
C GLU A 37 1.07 -32.07 -11.16
N ILE A 38 0.14 -32.08 -12.12
CA ILE A 38 -0.92 -33.11 -12.17
C ILE A 38 -0.36 -34.20 -13.09
N GLN A 39 0.08 -35.32 -12.52
CA GLN A 39 0.31 -36.55 -13.27
C GLN A 39 -1.02 -37.28 -13.39
N ILE A 40 -1.53 -37.41 -14.61
CA ILE A 40 -2.67 -38.27 -14.93
C ILE A 40 -2.12 -39.70 -14.97
N LEU A 41 -2.62 -40.57 -14.09
CA LEU A 41 -2.28 -41.99 -14.08
C LEU A 41 -3.34 -42.73 -14.91
N ASP A 42 -3.02 -43.02 -16.17
CA ASP A 42 -3.78 -43.97 -17.00
C ASP A 42 -3.40 -45.40 -16.58
N GLY A 43 -4.38 -46.15 -16.08
CA GLY A 43 -4.26 -47.58 -15.75
C GLY A 43 -5.46 -48.36 -16.32
N PRO A 44 -5.25 -49.50 -17.00
CA PRO A 44 -6.31 -50.21 -17.72
C PRO A 44 -7.10 -51.13 -16.78
N ILE A 45 -8.43 -51.07 -16.85
CA ILE A 45 -9.31 -52.07 -16.23
C ILE A 45 -9.88 -52.95 -17.34
N ASN A 46 -9.35 -54.17 -17.46
CA ASN A 46 -9.90 -55.22 -18.31
C ASN A 46 -11.19 -55.79 -17.70
N PRO A 47 -12.24 -56.05 -18.52
CA PRO A 47 -13.45 -56.75 -18.09
C PRO A 47 -13.27 -58.29 -18.21
N PRO A 48 -14.02 -59.11 -17.46
CA PRO A 48 -13.97 -60.55 -17.63
C PRO A 48 -14.82 -61.02 -18.82
N ALA A 49 -14.20 -61.85 -19.68
CA ALA A 49 -14.82 -62.68 -20.72
C ALA A 49 -15.61 -63.84 -20.05
N VAL A 50 -16.64 -64.46 -20.64
CA VAL A 50 -16.73 -65.37 -21.82
C VAL A 50 -18.25 -65.68 -21.96
N GLY A 51 -18.92 -65.92 -23.08
CA GLY A 51 -18.56 -66.42 -24.41
C GLY A 51 -19.79 -66.42 -25.36
N PRO A 52 -19.72 -67.10 -26.52
CA PRO A 52 -20.23 -66.56 -27.79
C PRO A 52 -21.54 -67.19 -28.28
N GLY A 53 -22.30 -66.46 -29.10
CA GLY A 53 -23.40 -67.08 -29.87
C GLY A 53 -24.44 -66.13 -30.47
N GLN A 54 -24.05 -65.40 -31.51
CA GLN A 54 -24.78 -65.28 -32.78
C GLN A 54 -26.25 -64.78 -32.84
N LEU A 55 -26.37 -63.56 -33.38
CA LEU A 55 -27.35 -63.05 -34.36
C LEU A 55 -28.87 -62.97 -34.05
N VAL A 56 -29.40 -61.86 -34.59
CA VAL A 56 -30.73 -61.63 -35.17
C VAL A 56 -31.64 -60.67 -34.40
N CYS A 57 -32.13 -59.73 -35.21
CA CYS A 57 -32.98 -58.58 -34.97
C CYS A 57 -34.46 -59.00 -34.87
N GLN A 58 -35.30 -58.07 -34.39
CA GLN A 58 -36.75 -57.94 -34.62
C GLN A 58 -37.76 -58.60 -33.66
N SER A 59 -38.49 -57.70 -32.99
CA SER A 59 -39.96 -57.60 -32.90
C SER A 59 -40.82 -58.61 -32.12
N PRO A 60 -42.02 -58.15 -31.68
CA PRO A 60 -42.74 -58.63 -30.50
C PRO A 60 -43.95 -59.48 -30.86
N VAL A 61 -44.48 -60.25 -29.90
CA VAL A 61 -45.92 -60.54 -29.79
C VAL A 61 -46.25 -60.88 -28.34
N ASP A 62 -47.31 -60.23 -27.85
CA ASP A 62 -48.03 -60.44 -26.61
C ASP A 62 -48.53 -61.88 -26.42
N THR A 63 -48.49 -62.41 -25.20
CA THR A 63 -49.60 -63.22 -24.67
C THR A 63 -49.64 -63.14 -23.15
N GLU A 64 -50.86 -62.97 -22.65
CA GLU A 64 -51.26 -62.50 -21.33
C GLU A 64 -51.33 -63.61 -20.26
N MET A 65 -51.30 -63.15 -19.00
CA MET A 65 -51.80 -63.78 -17.75
C MET A 65 -51.09 -65.07 -17.28
N GLU A 66 -50.83 -65.32 -16.00
CA GLU A 66 -51.28 -64.76 -14.72
C GLU A 66 -50.28 -65.28 -13.66
N ASP A 67 -49.95 -64.47 -12.66
CA ASP A 67 -50.08 -64.82 -11.24
C ASP A 67 -49.11 -64.07 -10.31
N ALA A 68 -49.73 -63.53 -9.26
CA ALA A 68 -49.15 -63.13 -7.98
C ALA A 68 -47.96 -62.14 -8.01
N ARG A 69 -48.29 -60.86 -8.21
CA ARG A 69 -47.41 -59.77 -7.74
C ARG A 69 -47.35 -59.79 -6.21
N ILE A 70 -46.31 -60.41 -5.68
CA ILE A 70 -45.77 -60.10 -4.37
C ILE A 70 -45.48 -58.60 -4.36
N SER A 71 -46.09 -57.86 -3.43
CA SER A 71 -45.74 -56.47 -3.13
C SER A 71 -44.27 -56.41 -2.73
N VAL A 72 -43.40 -56.17 -3.70
CA VAL A 72 -42.09 -55.58 -3.44
C VAL A 72 -42.36 -54.08 -3.38
N GLU A 73 -42.62 -53.59 -2.17
CA GLU A 73 -42.38 -52.19 -1.85
C GLU A 73 -40.91 -51.92 -2.15
N THR A 74 -40.63 -51.41 -3.35
CA THR A 74 -39.36 -50.75 -3.63
C THR A 74 -39.27 -49.64 -2.60
N PRO A 75 -38.26 -49.61 -1.71
CA PRO A 75 -38.06 -48.46 -0.84
C PRO A 75 -37.83 -47.30 -1.78
N GLN A 76 -38.81 -46.40 -1.87
CA GLN A 76 -38.69 -45.14 -2.56
C GLN A 76 -37.57 -44.43 -1.81
N ALA A 77 -36.35 -44.55 -2.34
CA ALA A 77 -35.19 -43.90 -1.79
C ALA A 77 -35.53 -42.42 -1.81
N CYS A 78 -35.92 -41.90 -0.66
CA CYS A 78 -36.03 -40.49 -0.40
C CYS A 78 -34.60 -39.96 -0.51
N ARG A 79 -34.14 -39.77 -1.75
CA ARG A 79 -32.91 -39.06 -2.04
C ARG A 79 -33.21 -37.66 -1.53
N SER A 80 -32.66 -37.36 -0.35
CA SER A 80 -32.49 -35.98 0.10
C SER A 80 -31.72 -35.28 -1.00
N GLN A 81 -32.44 -34.63 -1.90
CA GLN A 81 -31.89 -34.08 -3.12
C GLN A 81 -31.39 -32.67 -2.81
N VAL A 82 -30.54 -32.54 -1.80
CA VAL A 82 -29.85 -31.28 -1.50
C VAL A 82 -28.96 -31.00 -2.68
N ARG A 83 -29.32 -29.98 -3.47
CA ARG A 83 -28.50 -29.57 -4.62
C ARG A 83 -27.40 -28.68 -4.10
N PHE A 84 -26.29 -28.65 -4.84
CA PHE A 84 -25.17 -27.78 -4.50
C PHE A 84 -25.60 -26.31 -4.37
N GLU A 85 -26.55 -25.85 -5.19
CA GLU A 85 -27.10 -24.48 -5.16
C GLU A 85 -27.95 -24.16 -3.92
N ASP A 86 -28.40 -25.17 -3.19
CA ASP A 86 -29.21 -25.01 -1.97
C ASP A 86 -28.33 -24.85 -0.71
N LEU A 87 -27.01 -24.93 -0.86
CA LEU A 87 -26.09 -24.72 0.25
C LEU A 87 -26.14 -23.26 0.74
N PRO A 88 -26.02 -23.02 2.06
CA PRO A 88 -25.89 -21.67 2.59
C PRO A 88 -24.77 -20.87 1.92
N ILE A 89 -24.99 -19.57 1.76
CA ILE A 89 -24.07 -18.68 1.05
C ILE A 89 -22.67 -18.68 1.69
N GLU A 90 -22.59 -18.88 3.01
CA GLU A 90 -21.36 -18.96 3.78
C GLU A 90 -20.49 -20.15 3.35
N ILE A 91 -21.11 -21.29 2.98
CA ILE A 91 -20.38 -22.47 2.49
C ILE A 91 -19.82 -22.17 1.10
N HIS A 92 -20.61 -21.55 0.23
CA HIS A 92 -20.14 -21.13 -1.08
C HIS A 92 -18.99 -20.12 -0.98
N GLU A 93 -19.08 -19.14 -0.08
CA GLU A 93 -17.99 -18.19 0.18
C GLU A 93 -16.75 -18.87 0.73
N ALA A 94 -16.88 -19.84 1.64
CA ALA A 94 -15.75 -20.59 2.20
C ALA A 94 -15.01 -21.41 1.12
N ILE A 95 -15.76 -22.06 0.22
CA ILE A 95 -15.17 -22.78 -0.92
C ILE A 95 -14.43 -21.80 -1.83
N LEU A 96 -15.07 -20.67 -2.17
CA LEU A 96 -14.44 -19.65 -3.01
C LEU A 96 -13.22 -19.02 -2.31
N ASP A 97 -13.23 -18.83 -1.00
CA ASP A 97 -12.06 -18.34 -0.24
C ASP A 97 -10.90 -19.33 -0.27
N HIS A 98 -11.18 -20.63 -0.23
CA HIS A 98 -10.16 -21.64 -0.43
C HIS A 98 -9.52 -21.55 -1.83
N LEU A 99 -10.32 -21.28 -2.87
CA LEU A 99 -9.87 -21.20 -4.26
C LEU A 99 -9.21 -19.86 -4.62
N PHE A 100 -9.72 -18.74 -4.11
CA PHE A 100 -9.31 -17.37 -4.43
C PHE A 100 -8.33 -16.76 -3.40
N GLY A 101 -8.23 -17.35 -2.21
CA GLY A 101 -7.65 -16.74 -1.01
C GLY A 101 -8.70 -15.96 -0.18
N GLU A 102 -8.50 -15.89 1.15
CA GLU A 102 -9.39 -15.19 2.09
C GLU A 102 -9.65 -13.73 1.69
N ARG A 103 -10.92 -13.32 1.75
CA ARG A 103 -11.38 -11.93 1.56
C ARG A 103 -11.00 -11.09 2.78
N ALA A 104 -10.34 -9.94 2.60
CA ALA A 104 -10.41 -8.90 3.64
C ALA A 104 -11.62 -7.99 3.35
N SER A 105 -12.43 -7.75 4.38
CA SER A 105 -13.60 -6.88 4.26
C SER A 105 -13.16 -5.43 4.09
N ALA A 106 -13.83 -4.72 3.17
CA ALA A 106 -13.63 -3.29 2.96
C ALA A 106 -14.10 -2.43 4.15
N PHE A 107 -14.82 -3.03 5.10
CA PHE A 107 -15.30 -2.36 6.32
C PHE A 107 -14.46 -2.67 7.56
N THR A 108 -13.62 -3.71 7.52
CA THR A 108 -12.82 -4.12 8.68
C THR A 108 -11.44 -3.46 8.64
N SER A 109 -11.41 -2.13 8.67
CA SER A 109 -10.17 -1.35 8.91
C SER A 109 -9.81 -1.26 10.41
N CYS A 110 -10.65 -1.78 11.31
CA CYS A 110 -10.41 -1.76 12.76
C CYS A 110 -9.42 -2.82 13.27
N ALA A 111 -8.81 -3.64 12.40
CA ALA A 111 -7.78 -4.58 12.84
C ALA A 111 -6.44 -3.84 13.07
N PRO A 112 -5.85 -3.90 14.28
CA PRO A 112 -4.56 -3.30 14.61
C PRO A 112 -3.49 -3.59 13.55
N GLY A 113 -2.81 -2.55 13.05
CA GLY A 113 -1.63 -2.68 12.18
C GLY A 113 -1.85 -3.03 10.69
N LYS A 114 -3.09 -3.16 10.20
CA LYS A 114 -3.38 -3.56 8.79
C LYS A 114 -3.79 -2.41 7.85
N SER A 115 -4.01 -1.20 8.36
CA SER A 115 -4.72 -0.10 7.66
C SER A 115 -4.03 0.44 6.38
N ALA A 116 -2.71 0.31 6.23
CA ALA A 116 -1.98 0.95 5.11
C ALA A 116 -1.46 -0.02 4.03
N ARG A 117 -1.22 -1.30 4.36
CA ARG A 117 -0.56 -2.26 3.46
C ARG A 117 -1.51 -3.26 2.77
N SER A 118 -2.80 -3.28 3.16
CA SER A 118 -3.69 -4.39 2.81
C SER A 118 -4.42 -4.23 1.48
N TRP A 119 -4.84 -3.03 1.05
CA TRP A 119 -5.75 -2.87 -0.10
C TRP A 119 -5.25 -3.53 -1.41
N ASN A 120 -3.96 -3.39 -1.72
CA ASN A 120 -3.38 -3.98 -2.93
C ASN A 120 -3.23 -5.51 -2.88
N LYS A 121 -3.19 -6.12 -1.70
CA LYS A 121 -3.07 -7.59 -1.54
C LYS A 121 -4.43 -8.24 -1.27
N SER A 122 -5.32 -7.52 -0.60
CA SER A 122 -6.66 -7.95 -0.22
C SER A 122 -7.66 -7.96 -1.39
N LEU A 123 -7.42 -7.17 -2.43
CA LEU A 123 -8.36 -6.99 -3.55
C LEU A 123 -7.78 -7.46 -4.89
N ARG A 124 -6.58 -8.06 -4.91
CA ARG A 124 -5.95 -8.56 -6.14
C ARG A 124 -5.97 -10.08 -6.16
N HIS A 125 -6.90 -10.64 -6.94
CA HIS A 125 -6.89 -12.06 -7.28
C HIS A 125 -5.93 -12.30 -8.48
N PRO A 126 -4.85 -13.08 -8.33
CA PRO A 126 -3.78 -13.15 -9.33
C PRO A 126 -4.09 -13.94 -10.62
N ARG A 127 -5.27 -14.55 -10.80
CA ARG A 127 -5.48 -15.56 -11.87
C ARG A 127 -6.84 -15.44 -12.59
N ARG A 128 -6.97 -14.46 -13.49
CA ARG A 128 -8.27 -13.98 -13.99
C ARG A 128 -9.09 -14.94 -14.87
N LYS A 129 -8.49 -15.79 -15.71
CA LYS A 129 -9.28 -16.57 -16.70
C LYS A 129 -9.84 -17.89 -16.16
N ALA A 130 -9.03 -18.66 -15.42
CA ALA A 130 -9.49 -19.94 -14.85
C ALA A 130 -10.52 -19.71 -13.72
N LEU A 131 -10.33 -18.64 -12.93
CA LEU A 131 -11.21 -18.31 -11.83
C LEU A 131 -12.52 -17.65 -12.27
N SER A 132 -12.56 -16.96 -13.42
CA SER A 132 -13.82 -16.42 -13.96
C SER A 132 -14.77 -17.51 -14.43
N ASN A 133 -14.26 -18.67 -14.88
CA ASN A 133 -15.11 -19.79 -15.30
C ASN A 133 -15.95 -20.37 -14.15
N LEU A 134 -15.56 -20.14 -12.90
CA LEU A 134 -16.35 -20.55 -11.74
C LEU A 134 -17.72 -19.83 -11.70
N ALA A 135 -17.83 -18.65 -12.31
CA ALA A 135 -19.10 -17.95 -12.50
C ALA A 135 -20.08 -18.67 -13.43
N LEU A 136 -19.64 -19.70 -14.15
CA LEU A 136 -20.48 -20.50 -15.05
C LEU A 136 -21.08 -21.74 -14.36
N ILE A 137 -20.64 -22.07 -13.14
CA ILE A 137 -21.07 -23.30 -12.45
C ILE A 137 -22.52 -23.19 -11.96
N THR A 138 -22.85 -22.15 -11.20
CA THR A 138 -24.22 -21.88 -10.74
C THR A 138 -24.52 -20.37 -10.76
N PRO A 139 -25.81 -19.96 -10.76
CA PRO A 139 -26.18 -18.55 -10.60
C PRO A 139 -25.65 -17.92 -9.30
N VAL A 140 -25.64 -18.68 -8.20
CA VAL A 140 -25.09 -18.23 -6.91
C VAL A 140 -23.60 -17.91 -7.06
N TRP A 141 -22.84 -18.83 -7.67
CA TRP A 141 -21.41 -18.63 -7.92
C TRP A 141 -21.16 -17.50 -8.90
N ARG A 142 -22.04 -17.27 -9.89
CA ARG A 142 -21.94 -16.13 -10.78
C ARG A 142 -21.90 -14.81 -10.02
N ALA A 143 -22.85 -14.59 -9.11
CA ALA A 143 -22.91 -13.37 -8.31
C ALA A 143 -21.69 -13.24 -7.40
N LEU A 144 -21.32 -14.29 -6.67
CA LEU A 144 -20.18 -14.27 -5.74
C LEU A 144 -18.83 -14.06 -6.45
N VAL A 145 -18.62 -14.71 -7.60
CA VAL A 145 -17.40 -14.58 -8.39
C VAL A 145 -17.34 -13.21 -9.05
N GLN A 146 -18.46 -12.71 -9.60
CA GLN A 146 -18.52 -11.35 -10.16
C GLN A 146 -18.27 -10.29 -9.09
N ASP A 147 -18.84 -10.42 -7.88
CA ASP A 147 -18.55 -9.52 -6.74
C ASP A 147 -17.06 -9.45 -6.45
N ARG A 148 -16.34 -10.58 -6.50
CA ARG A 148 -14.89 -10.64 -6.26
C ARG A 148 -14.07 -10.03 -7.40
N ILE A 149 -14.41 -10.35 -8.65
CA ILE A 149 -13.64 -9.91 -9.82
C ILE A 149 -13.83 -8.41 -10.08
N TYR A 150 -15.08 -7.93 -10.01
CA TYR A 150 -15.43 -6.53 -10.29
C TYR A 150 -15.33 -5.61 -9.07
N ARG A 151 -15.08 -6.15 -7.87
CA ARG A 151 -14.93 -5.35 -6.64
C ARG A 151 -14.00 -4.16 -6.80
N HIS A 152 -12.90 -4.41 -7.51
CA HIS A 152 -11.84 -3.45 -7.73
C HIS A 152 -11.48 -3.41 -9.21
N ILE A 153 -11.64 -2.24 -9.80
CA ILE A 153 -11.26 -1.97 -11.18
C ILE A 153 -10.10 -0.98 -11.21
N LYS A 154 -9.14 -1.23 -12.10
CA LYS A 154 -8.06 -0.30 -12.41
C LYS A 154 -8.24 0.21 -13.82
N ILE A 155 -8.40 1.52 -13.97
CA ILE A 155 -8.63 2.20 -15.25
C ILE A 155 -7.43 3.11 -15.52
N LYS A 156 -7.01 3.18 -16.77
CA LYS A 156 -6.01 4.16 -17.20
C LYS A 156 -6.69 5.52 -17.39
N GLY A 157 -6.14 6.56 -16.78
CA GLY A 157 -6.71 7.91 -16.72
C GLY A 157 -6.55 8.73 -18.00
N THR A 158 -6.81 8.14 -19.17
CA THR A 158 -6.87 8.82 -20.46
C THR A 158 -8.31 8.88 -20.96
N THR A 159 -8.66 9.88 -21.75
CA THR A 159 -10.04 10.08 -22.26
C THR A 159 -10.60 8.83 -22.96
N ASP A 160 -9.76 8.16 -23.75
CA ASP A 160 -10.17 7.00 -24.55
C ASP A 160 -10.49 5.78 -23.68
N GLU A 161 -9.73 5.59 -22.60
CA GLU A 161 -9.85 4.46 -21.67
C GLU A 161 -11.04 4.65 -20.71
N LEU A 162 -11.32 5.90 -20.32
CA LEU A 162 -12.58 6.24 -19.65
C LEU A 162 -13.77 5.94 -20.56
N ALA A 163 -13.71 6.35 -21.84
CA ALA A 163 -14.77 6.07 -22.80
C ALA A 163 -14.96 4.56 -23.07
N GLU A 164 -13.87 3.80 -23.15
CA GLU A 164 -13.92 2.34 -23.28
C GLU A 164 -14.53 1.68 -22.05
N SER A 165 -14.10 2.09 -20.85
CA SER A 165 -14.70 1.63 -19.60
C SER A 165 -16.20 1.90 -19.57
N ALA A 166 -16.63 3.10 -19.98
CA ALA A 166 -18.04 3.45 -20.01
C ALA A 166 -18.83 2.59 -21.01
N ARG A 167 -18.30 2.36 -22.21
CA ARG A 167 -18.91 1.45 -23.19
C ARG A 167 -19.07 0.04 -22.63
N TRP A 168 -18.06 -0.47 -21.93
CA TRP A 168 -18.11 -1.80 -21.31
C TRP A 168 -19.24 -1.92 -20.27
N PHE A 169 -19.34 -0.98 -19.33
CA PHE A 169 -20.34 -1.04 -18.26
C PHE A 169 -21.75 -0.71 -18.74
N ARG A 170 -21.91 0.10 -19.80
CA ARG A 170 -23.20 0.29 -20.46
C ARG A 170 -23.69 -0.96 -21.19
N ALA A 171 -22.77 -1.72 -21.79
CA ALA A 171 -23.11 -3.03 -22.37
C ALA A 171 -23.37 -4.11 -21.31
N HIS A 172 -22.85 -3.93 -20.09
CA HIS A 172 -22.97 -4.89 -18.99
C HIS A 172 -23.41 -4.21 -17.67
N PRO A 173 -24.61 -3.60 -17.63
CA PRO A 173 -25.03 -2.76 -16.51
C PRO A 173 -25.12 -3.51 -15.18
N HIS A 174 -25.39 -4.82 -15.22
CA HIS A 174 -25.44 -5.71 -14.05
C HIS A 174 -24.09 -5.83 -13.31
N LEU A 175 -22.97 -5.44 -13.93
CA LEU A 175 -21.64 -5.53 -13.32
C LEU A 175 -21.25 -4.29 -12.50
N ALA A 176 -21.81 -3.13 -12.83
CA ALA A 176 -21.48 -1.87 -12.17
C ALA A 176 -21.76 -1.87 -10.65
N PRO A 177 -22.86 -2.47 -10.14
CA PRO A 177 -23.13 -2.52 -8.70
C PRO A 177 -22.09 -3.28 -7.85
N TYR A 178 -21.30 -4.17 -8.47
CA TYR A 178 -20.22 -4.88 -7.78
C TYR A 178 -18.98 -4.03 -7.57
N VAL A 179 -18.81 -2.93 -8.31
CA VAL A 179 -17.64 -2.06 -8.22
C VAL A 179 -17.66 -1.25 -6.93
N ARG A 180 -16.74 -1.56 -6.00
CA ARG A 180 -16.59 -0.85 -4.72
C ARG A 180 -15.34 0.00 -4.65
N HIS A 181 -14.33 -0.31 -5.45
CA HIS A 181 -13.07 0.39 -5.51
C HIS A 181 -12.71 0.72 -6.96
N VAL A 182 -12.54 2.01 -7.26
CA VAL A 182 -12.04 2.50 -8.54
C VAL A 182 -10.62 3.05 -8.36
N GLU A 183 -9.65 2.45 -9.04
CA GLU A 183 -8.27 2.93 -9.12
C GLU A 183 -8.02 3.53 -10.50
N ILE A 184 -7.78 4.84 -10.58
CA ILE A 184 -7.46 5.53 -11.83
C ILE A 184 -5.95 5.85 -11.84
N TRP A 185 -5.23 5.21 -12.75
CA TRP A 185 -3.79 5.44 -12.94
C TRP A 185 -3.54 6.38 -14.11
N ILE A 186 -2.86 7.49 -13.84
CA ILE A 186 -2.70 8.59 -14.78
C ILE A 186 -1.28 8.52 -15.37
N PRO A 187 -1.15 8.13 -16.65
CA PRO A 187 0.16 7.94 -17.26
C PRO A 187 0.91 9.27 -17.41
N VAL A 188 2.22 9.23 -17.20
CA VAL A 188 3.10 10.36 -17.53
C VAL A 188 3.73 10.18 -18.90
N TRP A 189 4.07 8.94 -19.24
CA TRP A 189 4.68 8.58 -20.53
C TRP A 189 3.60 8.04 -21.47
N GLY A 190 3.63 8.56 -22.70
CA GLY A 190 2.81 8.15 -23.83
C GLY A 190 3.52 7.10 -24.69
N LYS A 191 3.19 7.08 -25.99
CA LYS A 191 3.80 6.15 -26.95
C LYS A 191 5.30 6.42 -27.09
N ARG A 192 6.06 5.36 -27.38
CA ARG A 192 7.47 5.45 -27.76
C ARG A 192 7.57 6.38 -28.97
N ALA A 193 8.44 7.39 -28.91
CA ALA A 193 8.74 8.21 -30.06
C ALA A 193 9.33 7.29 -31.13
N VAL A 194 8.66 7.22 -32.27
CA VAL A 194 9.21 6.54 -33.43
C VAL A 194 10.39 7.38 -33.88
N LYS A 195 11.57 6.77 -33.99
CA LYS A 195 12.71 7.43 -34.62
C LYS A 195 12.28 7.73 -36.04
N ASN A 196 12.00 9.00 -36.35
CA ASN A 196 12.04 9.44 -37.73
C ASN A 196 13.48 9.20 -38.18
N THR A 197 13.75 8.03 -38.76
CA THR A 197 14.77 7.93 -39.78
C THR A 197 14.31 8.92 -40.83
N SER A 198 14.86 10.13 -40.74
CA SER A 198 14.94 11.02 -41.89
C SER A 198 15.31 10.13 -43.06
N HIS A 199 14.36 9.97 -43.98
CA HIS A 199 14.69 9.46 -45.29
C HIS A 199 15.81 10.39 -45.78
N HIS A 200 17.03 9.87 -45.77
CA HIS A 200 18.09 10.40 -46.61
C HIS A 200 17.54 10.23 -48.03
N PHE A 201 16.85 11.24 -48.52
CA PHE A 201 16.64 11.41 -49.94
C PHE A 201 18.05 11.58 -50.53
N PRO A 202 18.51 10.68 -51.41
CA PRO A 202 19.74 10.94 -52.13
C PRO A 202 19.47 12.14 -53.02
N ALA A 203 20.33 13.16 -52.90
CA ALA A 203 20.32 14.35 -53.73
C ALA A 203 20.27 13.97 -55.21
N ARG A 204 19.10 14.09 -55.84
CA ARG A 204 19.00 14.21 -57.30
C ARG A 204 18.87 15.68 -57.63
N ARG A 205 19.97 16.23 -58.16
CA ARG A 205 19.98 17.48 -58.92
C ARG A 205 18.95 17.34 -60.05
N LEU A 206 17.98 18.23 -60.12
CA LEU A 206 17.47 18.72 -61.40
C LEU A 206 16.93 20.15 -61.23
N HIS A 207 17.09 20.87 -62.31
CA HIS A 207 17.08 22.31 -62.52
C HIS A 207 15.63 22.81 -62.67
N ASP A 208 15.25 23.80 -61.85
CA ASP A 208 14.64 25.09 -62.24
C ASP A 208 13.13 25.26 -62.53
N GLU A 209 12.69 26.45 -62.12
CA GLU A 209 11.48 27.27 -62.38
C GLU A 209 10.06 26.70 -62.10
N ASP A 210 9.38 27.22 -61.05
CA ASP A 210 8.39 28.31 -61.18
C ASP A 210 7.33 28.33 -60.04
N ALA A 211 7.01 29.57 -59.65
CA ALA A 211 5.83 30.13 -58.98
C ALA A 211 4.97 29.34 -57.95
N GLY A 212 4.90 29.91 -56.74
CA GLY A 212 3.63 30.52 -56.28
C GLY A 212 2.90 29.89 -55.08
N LEU A 213 2.47 30.78 -54.17
CA LEU A 213 1.45 30.65 -53.11
C LEU A 213 1.90 30.14 -51.73
N VAL A 214 2.13 31.14 -50.87
CA VAL A 214 2.20 31.05 -49.41
C VAL A 214 0.78 31.26 -48.85
N GLU A 215 0.26 30.31 -48.08
CA GLU A 215 -0.82 30.54 -47.12
C GLU A 215 -0.32 30.32 -45.68
N PRO A 216 -0.69 31.18 -44.71
CA PRO A 216 -0.19 31.13 -43.34
C PRO A 216 -1.13 30.33 -42.42
N GLY A 217 -0.61 29.39 -41.64
CA GLY A 217 -1.44 28.68 -40.67
C GLY A 217 -0.69 27.83 -39.66
N VAL A 218 -0.87 28.20 -38.38
CA VAL A 218 -0.65 27.46 -37.12
C VAL A 218 0.72 27.67 -36.42
N PRO A 219 0.73 28.33 -35.23
CA PRO A 219 1.93 28.38 -34.39
C PRO A 219 2.12 27.01 -33.72
N GLN A 220 3.18 26.30 -34.11
CA GLN A 220 3.68 25.16 -33.35
C GLN A 220 4.21 25.66 -32.01
N ALA A 221 3.70 25.05 -30.94
CA ALA A 221 4.17 25.26 -29.58
C ALA A 221 5.68 24.98 -29.53
N ILE A 222 6.45 26.04 -29.25
CA ILE A 222 7.90 26.00 -29.11
C ILE A 222 8.24 25.10 -27.92
N ALA A 223 8.71 23.90 -28.22
CA ALA A 223 9.39 23.05 -27.27
C ALA A 223 10.73 23.73 -26.94
N TRP A 224 10.93 24.06 -25.68
CA TRP A 224 12.19 24.57 -25.17
C TRP A 224 13.20 23.43 -25.23
N ASP A 225 14.06 23.47 -26.25
CA ASP A 225 15.21 22.59 -26.40
C ASP A 225 16.33 23.16 -25.54
N ASP A 226 16.78 22.39 -24.56
CA ASP A 226 18.04 22.65 -23.87
C ASP A 226 18.86 21.37 -24.01
N SER A 227 19.73 21.41 -25.00
CA SER A 227 20.62 20.35 -25.41
C SER A 227 21.80 20.30 -24.48
N ASP A 228 21.97 19.20 -23.73
CA ASP A 228 23.30 18.77 -23.31
C ASP A 228 23.41 17.24 -23.16
N THR A 229 24.10 16.67 -24.15
CA THR A 229 25.02 15.52 -24.13
C THR A 229 24.79 14.36 -23.14
N ASN A 230 24.31 13.22 -23.67
CA ASN A 230 25.07 11.96 -23.67
C ASN A 230 24.41 10.87 -24.53
N HIS A 231 25.20 10.25 -25.40
CA HIS A 231 24.80 9.15 -26.27
C HIS A 231 24.50 7.86 -25.48
N SER A 232 23.22 7.53 -25.35
CA SER A 232 22.76 6.18 -25.00
C SER A 232 21.44 5.93 -25.73
N THR A 233 21.41 4.92 -26.60
CA THR A 233 20.23 4.37 -27.34
C THR A 233 18.89 5.03 -27.00
N ASP A 234 18.59 6.12 -27.71
CA ASP A 234 17.64 7.16 -27.27
C ASP A 234 16.20 6.80 -27.66
N TYR A 235 15.59 5.85 -26.93
CA TYR A 235 14.14 5.66 -27.00
C TYR A 235 13.44 6.79 -26.24
N ARG A 236 13.25 7.95 -26.87
CA ARG A 236 12.42 9.03 -26.29
C ARG A 236 10.98 8.53 -26.21
N TYR A 237 10.34 8.65 -25.05
CA TYR A 237 8.88 8.51 -24.95
C TYR A 237 8.27 9.89 -25.05
N HIS A 238 7.18 10.06 -25.78
CA HIS A 238 6.40 11.30 -25.70
C HIS A 238 5.71 11.38 -24.34
N TYR A 239 5.44 12.59 -23.85
CA TYR A 239 4.49 12.74 -22.73
C TYR A 239 3.09 12.26 -23.16
N ALA A 240 2.31 11.72 -22.23
CA ALA A 240 0.94 11.33 -22.51
C ALA A 240 0.11 12.58 -22.89
N SER A 241 -0.37 12.65 -24.14
CA SER A 241 -1.06 13.81 -24.71
C SER A 241 -2.59 13.82 -24.53
N HIS A 242 -3.17 12.78 -23.95
CA HIS A 242 -4.64 12.59 -23.82
C HIS A 242 -5.05 12.15 -22.42
N ASN A 243 -4.36 12.63 -21.39
CA ASN A 243 -4.79 12.42 -20.01
C ASN A 243 -6.14 13.08 -19.79
N ALA A 244 -7.06 12.35 -19.16
CA ALA A 244 -8.30 12.93 -18.68
C ALA A 244 -8.00 13.95 -17.56
N THR A 245 -8.87 14.93 -17.45
CA THR A 245 -8.92 15.88 -16.33
C THR A 245 -9.51 15.21 -15.09
N LEU A 246 -9.29 15.79 -13.90
CA LEU A 246 -9.97 15.33 -12.69
C LEU A 246 -11.50 15.42 -12.82
N GLU A 247 -12.01 16.47 -13.47
CA GLU A 247 -13.45 16.63 -13.73
C GLU A 247 -14.03 15.44 -14.53
N GLU A 248 -13.34 14.99 -15.58
CA GLU A 248 -13.76 13.84 -16.39
C GLU A 248 -13.67 12.53 -15.60
N MET A 249 -12.61 12.35 -14.80
CA MET A 249 -12.47 11.17 -13.93
C MET A 249 -13.58 11.09 -12.88
N PHE A 250 -13.90 12.20 -12.21
CA PHE A 250 -14.98 12.25 -11.23
C PHE A 250 -16.34 12.08 -11.90
N SER A 251 -16.54 12.64 -13.10
CA SER A 251 -17.77 12.44 -13.88
C SER A 251 -17.98 10.98 -14.23
N HIS A 252 -16.92 10.30 -14.67
CA HIS A 252 -16.92 8.88 -15.01
C HIS A 252 -17.27 8.00 -13.81
N VAL A 253 -16.66 8.26 -12.65
CA VAL A 253 -16.98 7.52 -11.41
C VAL A 253 -18.44 7.75 -11.02
N LYS A 254 -18.92 8.98 -11.12
CA LYS A 254 -20.30 9.33 -10.78
C LYS A 254 -21.32 8.61 -11.67
N SER A 255 -21.06 8.54 -12.99
CA SER A 255 -22.01 7.96 -13.94
C SER A 255 -21.95 6.44 -14.01
N GLU A 256 -20.75 5.86 -14.02
CA GLU A 256 -20.57 4.42 -14.27
C GLU A 256 -20.46 3.61 -12.97
N PHE A 257 -20.03 4.22 -11.84
CA PHE A 257 -19.76 3.52 -10.57
C PHE A 257 -20.37 4.23 -9.35
N PRO A 258 -21.70 4.45 -9.32
CA PRO A 258 -22.36 5.18 -8.22
C PRO A 258 -22.21 4.50 -6.85
N GLU A 259 -21.96 3.19 -6.84
CA GLU A 259 -21.81 2.34 -5.67
C GLU A 259 -20.37 2.25 -5.13
N ALA A 260 -19.43 2.95 -5.77
CA ALA A 260 -18.02 2.99 -5.38
C ALA A 260 -17.83 3.71 -4.04
N ARG A 261 -17.11 3.06 -3.12
CA ARG A 261 -16.80 3.59 -1.79
C ARG A 261 -15.34 4.00 -1.63
N ILE A 262 -14.47 3.51 -2.51
CA ILE A 262 -13.04 3.78 -2.49
C ILE A 262 -12.63 4.37 -3.84
N LEU A 263 -11.98 5.54 -3.80
CA LEU A 263 -11.38 6.17 -4.97
C LEU A 263 -9.86 6.27 -4.77
N THR A 264 -9.11 5.64 -5.66
CA THR A 264 -7.65 5.81 -5.73
C THR A 264 -7.28 6.58 -6.99
N LEU A 265 -6.54 7.67 -6.83
CA LEU A 265 -5.87 8.37 -7.92
C LEU A 265 -4.36 8.11 -7.82
N GLU A 266 -3.77 7.60 -8.89
CA GLU A 266 -2.36 7.26 -8.96
C GLU A 266 -1.67 8.06 -10.07
N GLY A 267 -0.89 9.07 -9.68
CA GLY A 267 -0.03 9.83 -10.59
C GLY A 267 1.20 9.02 -11.00
N GLY A 268 1.47 8.92 -12.30
CA GLY A 268 2.69 8.28 -12.79
C GLY A 268 3.97 8.97 -12.30
N HIS A 269 5.05 8.19 -12.14
CA HIS A 269 6.32 8.71 -11.64
C HIS A 269 7.27 9.11 -12.79
N CYS A 270 7.78 10.34 -12.77
CA CYS A 270 8.91 10.74 -13.59
C CYS A 270 9.80 11.80 -12.90
N LYS A 271 10.86 12.28 -13.57
CA LYS A 271 11.76 13.32 -13.03
C LYS A 271 11.02 14.65 -12.76
N ARG A 272 10.23 15.12 -13.74
CA ARG A 272 9.42 16.35 -13.69
C ARG A 272 7.98 16.04 -14.11
N PRO A 273 7.17 15.41 -13.24
CA PRO A 273 5.85 14.98 -13.67
C PRO A 273 4.93 16.18 -13.89
N PRO A 274 4.12 16.18 -14.96
CA PRO A 274 3.11 17.20 -15.15
C PRO A 274 2.03 17.10 -14.08
N MET A 275 1.39 18.22 -13.78
CA MET A 275 0.20 18.22 -12.92
C MET A 275 -0.97 17.66 -13.73
N VAL A 276 -1.81 16.87 -13.08
CA VAL A 276 -3.09 16.45 -13.64
C VAL A 276 -3.98 17.67 -13.69
N ARG A 277 -4.51 17.96 -14.89
CA ARG A 277 -5.41 19.09 -15.09
C ARG A 277 -6.68 18.88 -14.25
N GLN A 278 -7.06 19.88 -13.48
CA GLN A 278 -8.30 19.84 -12.70
C GLN A 278 -9.52 19.88 -13.63
N PHE A 279 -9.54 20.87 -14.53
CA PHE A 279 -10.60 21.09 -15.51
C PHE A 279 -10.01 21.29 -16.92
N ARG A 280 -10.86 21.19 -17.95
CA ARG A 280 -10.45 21.49 -19.34
C ARG A 280 -10.09 22.98 -19.49
N ASP A 281 -10.98 23.86 -19.04
CA ASP A 281 -10.86 25.31 -19.23
C ASP A 281 -10.11 26.00 -18.06
N ASP A 282 -9.94 25.31 -16.94
CA ASP A 282 -9.16 25.75 -15.78
C ASP A 282 -8.21 24.61 -15.35
N PRO A 283 -7.05 24.45 -16.02
CA PRO A 283 -6.13 23.35 -15.77
C PRO A 283 -5.64 23.29 -14.32
N CYS A 284 -5.50 24.43 -13.65
CA CYS A 284 -4.98 24.52 -12.28
C CYS A 284 -6.09 24.49 -11.22
N GLY A 285 -7.33 24.82 -11.57
CA GLY A 285 -8.47 24.77 -10.65
C GLY A 285 -8.49 25.93 -9.65
N HIS A 286 -7.77 27.02 -9.92
CA HIS A 286 -7.70 28.19 -9.04
C HIS A 286 -8.78 29.24 -9.33
N SER A 287 -9.49 29.15 -10.45
CA SER A 287 -10.49 30.16 -10.82
C SER A 287 -11.73 30.16 -9.93
N GLY A 288 -12.00 29.04 -9.24
CA GLY A 288 -13.22 28.82 -8.45
C GLY A 288 -14.52 28.76 -9.27
N ARG A 289 -14.46 28.89 -10.61
CA ARG A 289 -15.63 28.93 -11.50
C ARG A 289 -16.19 27.55 -11.79
N ARG A 290 -15.36 26.51 -11.71
CA ARG A 290 -15.72 25.11 -11.95
C ARG A 290 -15.61 24.32 -10.65
N ARG A 291 -16.38 23.23 -10.55
CA ARG A 291 -16.37 22.33 -9.41
C ARG A 291 -16.35 20.89 -9.90
N LEU A 292 -15.61 20.04 -9.18
CA LEU A 292 -15.60 18.62 -9.48
C LEU A 292 -16.97 18.00 -9.17
N PRO A 293 -17.46 17.03 -9.97
CA PRO A 293 -18.68 16.29 -9.68
C PRO A 293 -18.65 15.64 -8.30
N THR A 294 -19.70 15.83 -7.51
CA THR A 294 -19.77 15.27 -6.16
C THR A 294 -19.95 13.75 -6.18
N LEU A 295 -19.16 13.05 -5.36
CA LEU A 295 -19.21 11.61 -5.12
C LEU A 295 -19.51 11.34 -3.64
N PRO A 296 -20.79 11.38 -3.21
CA PRO A 296 -21.16 11.34 -1.79
C PRO A 296 -20.93 9.97 -1.12
N VAL A 297 -20.89 8.89 -1.91
CA VAL A 297 -20.77 7.50 -1.42
C VAL A 297 -19.30 7.12 -1.14
N VAL A 298 -18.34 7.87 -1.68
CA VAL A 298 -16.91 7.61 -1.48
C VAL A 298 -16.52 7.94 -0.03
N GLN A 299 -16.02 6.93 0.69
CA GLN A 299 -15.63 6.99 2.09
C GLN A 299 -14.10 6.99 2.28
N THR A 300 -13.37 6.38 1.35
CA THR A 300 -11.91 6.29 1.38
C THR A 300 -11.31 6.91 0.13
N PHE A 301 -10.43 7.89 0.31
CA PHE A 301 -9.71 8.57 -0.77
C PHE A 301 -8.21 8.34 -0.67
N VAL A 302 -7.62 7.81 -1.75
CA VAL A 302 -6.20 7.44 -1.80
C VAL A 302 -5.49 8.17 -2.93
N MET A 303 -4.43 8.91 -2.59
CA MET A 303 -3.56 9.60 -3.53
C MET A 303 -2.16 8.97 -3.52
N ARG A 304 -1.81 8.31 -4.62
CA ARG A 304 -0.46 7.78 -4.87
C ARG A 304 0.25 8.65 -5.87
N GLY A 305 1.51 9.00 -5.61
CA GLY A 305 2.19 10.00 -6.43
C GLY A 305 1.49 11.36 -6.32
N ALA A 306 1.17 11.77 -5.09
CA ALA A 306 0.32 12.92 -4.80
C ALA A 306 0.81 14.23 -5.45
N TRP A 307 2.11 14.36 -5.73
CA TRP A 307 2.69 15.52 -6.42
C TRP A 307 2.09 15.81 -7.81
N ASN A 308 1.57 14.80 -8.50
CA ASN A 308 0.90 15.00 -9.78
C ASN A 308 -0.55 15.46 -9.59
N ILE A 309 -1.15 15.20 -8.43
CA ILE A 309 -2.58 15.37 -8.16
C ILE A 309 -2.85 16.63 -7.33
N MET A 310 -1.96 16.93 -6.37
CA MET A 310 -2.14 17.94 -5.34
C MET A 310 -0.81 18.62 -5.04
N ARG A 311 -0.68 19.89 -5.42
CA ARG A 311 0.53 20.72 -5.20
C ARG A 311 0.34 21.88 -4.22
N ASP A 312 -0.91 22.21 -3.90
CA ASP A 312 -1.29 23.29 -2.99
C ASP A 312 -2.61 22.94 -2.28
N TYR A 313 -3.02 23.78 -1.33
CA TYR A 313 -4.24 23.59 -0.55
C TYR A 313 -5.52 23.78 -1.35
N GLN A 314 -5.53 24.64 -2.38
CA GLN A 314 -6.71 24.82 -3.23
C GLN A 314 -7.07 23.53 -3.98
N HIS A 315 -6.05 22.79 -4.45
CA HIS A 315 -6.27 21.48 -5.05
C HIS A 315 -6.96 20.51 -4.07
N TRP A 316 -6.56 20.51 -2.79
CA TRP A 316 -7.22 19.74 -1.74
C TRP A 316 -8.67 20.18 -1.54
N LEU A 317 -8.93 21.49 -1.49
CA LEU A 317 -10.29 22.02 -1.33
C LEU A 317 -11.22 21.55 -2.46
N ASN A 318 -10.78 21.65 -3.71
CA ASN A 318 -11.58 21.22 -4.86
C ASN A 318 -11.96 19.74 -4.76
N MET A 319 -11.02 18.87 -4.38
CA MET A 319 -11.28 17.43 -4.22
C MET A 319 -12.11 17.10 -2.98
N SER A 320 -11.78 17.68 -1.82
CA SER A 320 -12.47 17.40 -0.56
C SER A 320 -13.93 17.88 -0.58
N GLN A 321 -14.24 18.99 -1.25
CA GLN A 321 -15.62 19.45 -1.47
C GLN A 321 -16.43 18.50 -2.35
N ALA A 322 -15.80 17.87 -3.34
CA ALA A 322 -16.44 16.85 -4.18
C ALA A 322 -16.55 15.48 -3.50
N LEU A 323 -15.90 15.30 -2.34
CA LEU A 323 -15.85 14.05 -1.59
C LEU A 323 -16.40 14.22 -0.16
N PRO A 324 -17.66 14.64 0.01
CA PRO A 324 -18.21 14.98 1.33
C PRO A 324 -18.34 13.77 2.27
N GLY A 325 -18.41 12.55 1.71
CA GLY A 325 -18.49 11.30 2.48
C GLY A 325 -17.16 10.78 2.99
N VAL A 326 -16.02 11.41 2.63
CA VAL A 326 -14.70 10.87 2.95
C VAL A 326 -14.41 10.96 4.45
N ARG A 327 -14.09 9.79 4.99
CA ARG A 327 -13.71 9.54 6.38
C ARG A 327 -12.26 9.07 6.51
N GLU A 328 -11.71 8.51 5.44
CA GLU A 328 -10.35 7.98 5.39
C GLU A 328 -9.56 8.59 4.23
N TRP A 329 -8.42 9.19 4.56
CA TRP A 329 -7.55 9.85 3.60
C TRP A 329 -6.14 9.27 3.63
N HIS A 330 -5.65 8.86 2.46
CA HIS A 330 -4.27 8.40 2.24
C HIS A 330 -3.56 9.30 1.25
N CYS A 331 -2.37 9.76 1.60
CA CYS A 331 -1.56 10.62 0.74
C CYS A 331 -0.08 10.21 0.79
N ALA A 332 0.54 10.03 -0.38
CA ALA A 332 1.95 9.69 -0.48
C ALA A 332 2.71 10.62 -1.45
N TYR A 333 3.67 11.36 -0.91
CA TYR A 333 4.65 12.15 -1.67
C TYR A 333 6.00 11.42 -1.71
N ALA A 334 6.37 10.95 -2.90
CA ALA A 334 7.61 10.21 -3.11
C ALA A 334 8.87 11.10 -3.11
N LYS A 335 8.74 12.35 -3.54
CA LYS A 335 9.85 13.30 -3.65
C LYS A 335 9.65 14.50 -2.73
N PRO A 336 10.73 15.02 -2.12
CA PRO A 336 10.67 16.21 -1.30
C PRO A 336 10.34 17.42 -2.18
N LYS A 337 9.22 18.07 -1.89
CA LYS A 337 8.80 19.34 -2.48
C LYS A 337 8.27 20.22 -1.35
N PHE A 338 8.75 21.44 -1.26
CA PHE A 338 8.41 22.33 -0.14
C PHE A 338 6.92 22.62 -0.12
N GLU A 339 6.33 22.84 -1.28
CA GLU A 339 4.91 23.11 -1.49
C GLU A 339 4.04 21.92 -1.00
N ALA A 340 4.55 20.69 -1.13
CA ALA A 340 3.85 19.52 -0.59
C ALA A 340 3.89 19.47 0.94
N TYR A 341 4.97 19.93 1.58
CA TYR A 341 5.01 20.09 3.04
C TYR A 341 4.00 21.15 3.50
N GLU A 342 3.99 22.32 2.85
CA GLU A 342 3.05 23.41 3.15
C GLU A 342 1.60 22.98 2.97
N THR A 343 1.30 22.32 1.86
CA THR A 343 -0.04 21.78 1.58
C THR A 343 -0.50 20.85 2.69
N VAL A 344 0.33 19.87 3.09
CA VAL A 344 -0.02 18.93 4.17
C VAL A 344 -0.17 19.67 5.50
N ALA A 345 0.68 20.65 5.79
CA ALA A 345 0.60 21.45 6.99
C ALA A 345 -0.71 22.25 7.04
N GLU A 346 -1.12 22.86 5.93
CA GLU A 346 -2.37 23.61 5.84
C GLU A 346 -3.58 22.68 6.00
N ILE A 347 -3.58 21.50 5.37
CA ILE A 347 -4.64 20.49 5.53
C ILE A 347 -4.76 20.06 7.00
N LEU A 348 -3.65 19.77 7.68
CA LEU A 348 -3.68 19.34 9.08
C LEU A 348 -4.15 20.46 10.02
N SER A 349 -3.77 21.71 9.74
CA SER A 349 -4.22 22.88 10.52
C SER A 349 -5.74 23.11 10.44
N ARG A 350 -6.36 22.66 9.35
CA ARG A 350 -7.79 22.81 9.05
C ARG A 350 -8.46 21.47 8.77
N ILE A 351 -8.08 20.44 9.52
CA ILE A 351 -8.55 19.09 9.26
C ILE A 351 -10.07 18.99 9.42
N SER A 352 -10.74 18.46 8.39
CA SER A 352 -12.19 18.26 8.39
C SER A 352 -12.62 17.37 9.56
N PRO A 353 -13.72 17.68 10.25
CA PRO A 353 -14.27 16.81 11.29
C PRO A 353 -14.79 15.47 10.77
N SER A 354 -15.04 15.33 9.46
CA SER A 354 -15.47 14.06 8.84
C SER A 354 -14.31 13.05 8.76
N LEU A 355 -13.07 13.52 8.70
CA LEU A 355 -11.89 12.67 8.62
C LEU A 355 -11.59 12.05 9.99
N VAL A 356 -11.59 10.72 10.03
CA VAL A 356 -11.29 9.93 11.23
C VAL A 356 -10.08 9.03 11.03
N HIS A 357 -9.68 8.76 9.79
CA HIS A 357 -8.49 7.96 9.47
C HIS A 357 -7.58 8.74 8.52
N VAL A 358 -6.33 8.98 8.94
CA VAL A 358 -5.35 9.73 8.15
C VAL A 358 -4.08 8.91 8.00
N ASN A 359 -3.61 8.78 6.77
CA ASN A 359 -2.34 8.14 6.44
C ASN A 359 -1.53 9.03 5.50
N ILE A 360 -0.43 9.59 6.01
CA ILE A 360 0.44 10.50 5.25
C ILE A 360 1.83 9.90 5.16
N SER A 361 2.35 9.75 3.94
CA SER A 361 3.72 9.32 3.68
C SER A 361 4.53 10.41 3.00
N LEU A 362 5.54 10.91 3.72
CA LEU A 362 6.55 11.87 3.27
C LEU A 362 7.93 11.20 3.22
N GLU A 363 8.00 10.02 2.61
CA GLU A 363 9.23 9.23 2.53
C GLU A 363 10.38 9.99 1.85
N GLY A 364 10.13 10.87 0.88
CA GLY A 364 11.22 11.64 0.26
C GLY A 364 11.82 12.77 1.12
N PHE A 365 11.23 13.11 2.27
CA PHE A 365 11.47 14.39 2.95
C PHE A 365 12.62 14.38 3.98
N TYR A 366 13.36 13.27 4.10
CA TYR A 366 14.40 13.10 5.11
C TYR A 366 15.85 13.24 4.60
N ASN A 367 16.06 13.87 3.43
CA ASN A 367 17.37 13.98 2.77
C ASN A 367 18.57 14.23 3.72
N LYS A 368 19.64 13.44 3.49
CA LYS A 368 20.96 13.52 4.14
C LYS A 368 21.71 14.81 3.79
N ASP A 369 21.41 15.40 2.64
CA ASP A 369 21.98 16.66 2.21
C ASP A 369 21.10 17.81 2.73
N ASN A 370 21.59 18.47 3.77
CA ASN A 370 20.93 19.53 4.53
C ASN A 370 20.80 20.85 3.74
N THR A 371 20.32 20.82 2.49
CA THR A 371 19.96 22.03 1.72
C THR A 371 18.57 22.57 2.09
N GLN A 372 17.98 22.11 3.21
CA GLN A 372 16.77 22.73 3.79
C GLN A 372 17.04 24.14 4.35
N SER A 373 18.31 24.55 4.45
CA SER A 373 18.70 25.95 4.74
C SER A 373 18.29 26.93 3.64
N GLY A 374 18.04 26.48 2.41
CA GLY A 374 17.56 27.31 1.31
C GLY A 374 16.05 27.55 1.27
N TRP A 375 15.27 26.91 2.17
CA TRP A 375 13.80 27.06 2.22
C TRP A 375 13.33 28.28 3.02
N MET A 376 14.27 29.04 3.59
CA MET A 376 14.02 30.19 4.47
C MET A 376 14.03 31.51 3.71
N HIS A 377 13.43 31.57 2.51
CA HIS A 377 13.09 32.86 1.91
C HIS A 377 11.77 33.35 2.54
N ASP A 378 11.78 34.56 3.10
CA ASP A 378 10.64 35.33 3.66
C ASP A 378 10.17 35.10 5.10
N GLY A 379 10.98 34.54 6.00
CA GLY A 379 10.80 34.73 7.45
C GLY A 379 9.58 34.06 8.10
N ILE A 380 8.67 33.46 7.33
CA ILE A 380 7.54 32.67 7.82
C ILE A 380 7.89 31.19 7.65
N SER A 381 8.44 30.56 8.68
CA SER A 381 8.65 29.11 8.66
C SER A 381 7.29 28.41 8.77
N PRO A 382 6.95 27.44 7.89
CA PRO A 382 5.71 26.71 8.01
C PRO A 382 5.66 25.98 9.36
N PRO A 383 4.46 25.79 9.93
CA PRO A 383 4.31 25.13 11.23
C PRO A 383 4.94 23.74 11.22
N HIS A 384 5.50 23.36 12.36
CA HIS A 384 6.15 22.06 12.52
C HIS A 384 5.12 20.93 12.37
N LEU A 385 5.28 20.02 11.38
CA LEU A 385 4.29 18.96 11.11
C LEU A 385 3.97 18.08 12.33
N CYS A 386 4.96 17.67 13.12
CA CYS A 386 4.71 16.94 14.36
C CYS A 386 3.73 17.64 15.30
N ARG A 387 3.82 18.98 15.44
CA ARG A 387 2.87 19.75 16.24
C ARG A 387 1.46 19.62 15.70
N LEU A 388 1.28 19.84 14.39
CA LEU A 388 -0.03 19.74 13.73
C LEU A 388 -0.61 18.32 13.80
N LEU A 389 0.23 17.29 13.63
CA LEU A 389 -0.16 15.89 13.81
C LEU A 389 -0.63 15.63 15.25
N GLY A 390 0.05 16.21 16.25
CA GLY A 390 -0.33 16.11 17.65
C GLY A 390 -1.65 16.80 17.98
N GLU A 391 -1.90 17.96 17.39
CA GLU A 391 -3.19 18.68 17.53
C GLU A 391 -4.34 17.93 16.81
N ALA A 392 -4.06 17.26 15.69
CA ALA A 392 -5.04 16.47 14.96
C ALA A 392 -5.34 15.11 15.61
N ALA A 393 -4.33 14.45 16.19
CA ALA A 393 -4.40 13.06 16.65
C ALA A 393 -5.58 12.77 17.59
N PRO A 394 -5.93 13.60 18.59
CA PRO A 394 -7.06 13.33 19.47
C PRO A 394 -8.43 13.23 18.79
N ARG A 395 -8.59 13.88 17.63
CA ARG A 395 -9.84 13.92 16.87
C ARG A 395 -10.01 12.72 15.93
N LEU A 396 -8.92 12.01 15.65
CA LEU A 396 -8.87 10.87 14.73
C LEU A 396 -9.13 9.56 15.48
N GLU A 397 -9.59 8.55 14.76
CA GLU A 397 -9.61 7.14 15.21
C GLU A 397 -8.33 6.40 14.83
N SER A 398 -7.70 6.76 13.70
CA SER A 398 -6.41 6.20 13.29
C SER A 398 -5.50 7.25 12.65
N LEU A 399 -4.24 7.28 13.07
CA LEU A 399 -3.19 8.11 12.47
C LEU A 399 -2.01 7.25 12.04
N ALA A 400 -1.66 7.30 10.77
CA ALA A 400 -0.43 6.74 10.22
C ALA A 400 0.42 7.84 9.59
N PHE A 401 1.71 7.87 9.91
CA PHE A 401 2.63 8.87 9.37
C PHE A 401 4.00 8.27 9.07
N THR A 402 4.54 8.57 7.89
CA THR A 402 5.93 8.24 7.52
C THR A 402 6.70 9.53 7.24
N GLY A 403 7.80 9.79 7.95
CA GLY A 403 8.60 11.01 7.74
C GLY A 403 9.50 11.37 8.93
N LYS A 404 9.77 12.67 9.09
CA LYS A 404 10.48 13.21 10.26
C LYS A 404 9.52 13.30 11.46
N VAL A 405 9.87 12.70 12.60
CA VAL A 405 9.00 12.68 13.78
C VAL A 405 9.77 12.97 15.07
N CYS A 406 9.26 13.84 15.93
CA CYS A 406 9.86 14.12 17.25
C CYS A 406 8.79 14.16 18.36
N ALA A 407 9.26 14.22 19.61
CA ALA A 407 8.42 14.27 20.80
C ALA A 407 7.44 15.47 20.83
N CYS A 408 7.67 16.52 20.03
CA CYS A 408 6.75 17.64 19.89
C CYS A 408 5.32 17.21 19.50
N LEU A 409 5.16 16.06 18.82
CA LEU A 409 3.84 15.50 18.53
C LEU A 409 3.03 15.27 19.81
N PHE A 410 3.62 14.58 20.78
CA PHE A 410 2.94 14.24 22.02
C PHE A 410 2.83 15.44 22.99
N ASN A 411 3.79 16.37 22.95
CA ASN A 411 3.69 17.63 23.68
C ASN A 411 2.52 18.48 23.15
N ALA A 412 2.41 18.62 21.83
CA ALA A 412 1.30 19.35 21.19
C ALA A 412 -0.05 18.67 21.48
N THR A 413 -0.09 17.34 21.48
CA THR A 413 -1.27 16.57 21.86
C THR A 413 -1.74 16.92 23.26
N ARG A 414 -0.82 17.02 24.22
CA ARG A 414 -1.14 17.38 25.61
C ARG A 414 -1.67 18.81 25.72
N SER A 415 -1.00 19.77 25.07
CA SER A 415 -1.44 21.16 25.04
C SER A 415 -2.80 21.34 24.39
N PHE A 416 -3.08 20.59 23.31
CA PHE A 416 -4.40 20.57 22.68
C PHE A 416 -5.45 19.96 23.61
N MET A 417 -5.13 18.84 24.24
CA MET A 417 -6.06 18.15 25.15
C MET A 417 -6.39 18.93 26.42
N SER A 418 -5.52 19.85 26.88
CA SER A 418 -5.85 20.70 28.03
C SER A 418 -6.96 21.72 27.76
N THR A 419 -7.18 22.08 26.49
CA THR A 419 -8.24 23.02 26.09
C THR A 419 -9.42 22.33 25.40
N TRP A 420 -9.25 21.06 25.00
CA TRP A 420 -10.26 20.31 24.28
C TRP A 420 -11.20 19.55 25.23
N PRO A 421 -12.52 19.79 25.18
CA PRO A 421 -13.46 19.26 26.18
C PRO A 421 -13.79 17.76 26.00
N ALA A 422 -13.57 17.20 24.80
CA ALA A 422 -13.95 15.83 24.50
C ALA A 422 -12.80 14.85 24.71
N LYS A 423 -13.11 13.59 25.05
CA LYS A 423 -12.11 12.52 25.13
C LYS A 423 -11.49 12.25 23.77
N SER A 424 -10.23 11.84 23.76
CA SER A 424 -9.56 11.41 22.54
C SER A 424 -10.26 10.18 21.93
N LYS A 425 -10.39 10.18 20.61
CA LYS A 425 -10.95 9.06 19.82
C LYS A 425 -9.89 8.12 19.26
N LEU A 426 -8.61 8.39 19.50
CA LEU A 426 -7.51 7.70 18.85
C LEU A 426 -7.42 6.25 19.33
N LYS A 427 -7.60 5.30 18.41
CA LYS A 427 -7.53 3.85 18.65
C LYS A 427 -6.23 3.24 18.11
N SER A 428 -5.68 3.80 17.04
CA SER A 428 -4.49 3.30 16.34
C SER A 428 -3.52 4.41 15.96
N LEU A 429 -2.23 4.23 16.28
CA LEU A 429 -1.13 5.11 15.89
C LEU A 429 0.00 4.31 15.24
N ASP A 430 0.43 4.66 14.02
CA ASP A 430 1.54 4.01 13.31
C ASP A 430 2.52 5.04 12.73
N LEU A 431 3.69 5.17 13.35
CA LEU A 431 4.73 6.12 13.00
C LEU A 431 5.93 5.37 12.39
N VAL A 432 6.20 5.62 11.11
CA VAL A 432 7.42 5.19 10.44
C VAL A 432 8.40 6.35 10.43
N VAL A 433 9.32 6.31 11.38
CA VAL A 433 10.32 7.36 11.60
C VAL A 433 11.43 7.15 10.57
N LYS A 434 11.68 8.18 9.76
CA LYS A 434 12.84 8.21 8.86
C LYS A 434 14.02 8.96 9.48
N THR A 435 13.71 9.97 10.30
CA THR A 435 14.65 10.70 11.15
C THR A 435 13.86 11.42 12.24
N CYS A 436 14.54 11.89 13.29
CA CYS A 436 13.90 12.75 14.30
C CYS A 436 14.05 14.22 13.91
N CYS A 437 13.05 15.05 14.20
CA CYS A 437 13.18 16.50 14.00
C CYS A 437 14.21 17.09 14.98
N ARG A 438 14.98 18.08 14.53
CA ARG A 438 15.99 18.72 15.37
C ARG A 438 15.32 19.54 16.48
N GLU A 439 15.80 19.39 17.71
CA GLU A 439 15.63 20.42 18.73
C GLU A 439 16.43 21.64 18.26
N LYS A 440 15.81 22.82 18.12
CA LYS A 440 16.57 24.07 17.90
C LYS A 440 17.58 24.20 19.05
N ARG A 441 18.85 23.84 18.85
CA ARG A 441 19.90 23.97 19.86
C ARG A 441 20.78 25.17 19.60
N ALA A 442 21.15 25.80 20.70
CA ALA A 442 21.88 27.03 20.90
C ALA A 442 23.36 27.04 20.43
N ASN A 443 23.84 26.02 19.71
CA ASN A 443 25.24 25.97 19.25
C ASN A 443 25.33 25.68 17.73
N PRO A 444 25.59 26.71 16.89
CA PRO A 444 25.62 26.59 15.44
C PRO A 444 26.88 25.92 14.85
N GLY A 445 27.85 25.50 15.66
CA GLY A 445 29.21 25.18 15.19
C GLY A 445 29.48 23.77 14.66
N LEU A 446 28.60 22.76 14.85
CA LEU A 446 28.92 21.35 14.56
C LEU A 446 27.80 20.59 13.81
N GLY A 447 26.96 21.30 13.06
CA GLY A 447 25.74 20.74 12.46
C GLY A 447 25.93 19.65 11.38
N PHE A 448 27.13 19.43 10.84
CA PHE A 448 27.37 18.52 9.72
C PHE A 448 27.55 17.05 10.12
N LEU A 449 28.07 16.77 11.32
CA LEU A 449 28.35 15.39 11.77
C LEU A 449 27.14 14.70 12.45
N ASP A 450 26.08 15.47 12.75
CA ASP A 450 24.94 14.99 13.55
C ASP A 450 23.72 14.57 12.71
N ASP A 451 23.87 14.56 11.38
CA ASP A 451 22.75 14.46 10.42
C ASP A 451 22.36 13.05 9.98
N PHE A 452 23.02 12.04 10.52
CA PHE A 452 22.78 10.66 10.11
C PHE A 452 21.82 9.96 11.08
N SER A 453 20.65 9.55 10.60
CA SER A 453 19.80 8.62 11.35
C SER A 453 20.37 7.21 11.19
N GLY A 454 20.47 6.46 12.28
CA GLY A 454 21.00 5.11 12.23
C GLY A 454 21.31 4.56 13.62
N ILE A 455 21.52 3.25 13.69
CA ILE A 455 21.77 2.53 14.94
C ILE A 455 23.12 2.87 15.59
N THR A 456 24.05 3.46 14.84
CA THR A 456 25.37 3.92 15.32
C THR A 456 25.36 5.37 15.82
N ASN A 457 24.32 6.16 15.48
CA ASN A 457 24.21 7.55 15.94
C ASN A 457 23.44 7.62 17.27
N LEU A 458 24.16 7.80 18.38
CA LEU A 458 23.56 7.92 19.71
C LEU A 458 22.64 9.15 19.88
N ASN A 459 22.85 10.24 19.12
CA ASN A 459 21.95 11.39 19.17
C ASN A 459 20.60 11.08 18.50
N PHE A 460 20.60 10.29 17.43
CA PHE A 460 19.37 9.74 16.85
C PHE A 460 18.68 8.79 17.83
N ILE A 461 19.42 7.84 18.46
CA ILE A 461 18.84 6.92 19.45
C ILE A 461 18.20 7.67 20.62
N ARG A 462 18.88 8.66 21.21
CA ARG A 462 18.32 9.52 22.27
C ARG A 462 17.07 10.28 21.82
N SER A 463 17.04 10.75 20.57
CA SER A 463 15.88 11.46 20.03
C SER A 463 14.70 10.52 19.80
N PHE A 464 14.97 9.29 19.35
CA PHE A 464 13.97 8.24 19.20
C PHE A 464 13.44 7.79 20.57
N GLU A 465 14.32 7.64 21.57
CA GLU A 465 13.95 7.36 22.95
C GLU A 465 13.02 8.45 23.52
N LYS A 466 13.37 9.73 23.36
CA LYS A 466 12.50 10.86 23.73
C LYS A 466 11.13 10.79 23.04
N LEU A 467 11.09 10.39 21.77
CA LEU A 467 9.85 10.21 21.03
C LEU A 467 9.00 9.09 21.64
N VAL A 468 9.60 7.93 21.94
CA VAL A 468 8.91 6.80 22.60
C VAL A 468 8.40 7.19 23.98
N LEU A 469 9.23 7.86 24.78
CA LEU A 469 8.84 8.35 26.10
C LEU A 469 7.64 9.30 26.03
N GLY A 470 7.65 10.26 25.09
CA GLY A 470 6.51 11.15 24.86
C GLY A 470 5.25 10.37 24.45
N ALA A 471 5.41 9.32 23.66
CA ALA A 471 4.32 8.45 23.21
C ALA A 471 3.68 7.69 24.37
N VAL A 472 4.50 7.03 25.20
CA VAL A 472 4.06 6.31 26.39
C VAL A 472 3.35 7.24 27.35
N HIS A 473 3.92 8.42 27.61
CA HIS A 473 3.27 9.42 28.45
C HIS A 473 1.89 9.84 27.90
N SER A 474 1.71 9.90 26.57
CA SER A 474 0.42 10.29 25.97
C SER A 474 -0.69 9.24 26.15
N LEU A 475 -0.38 8.02 26.58
CA LEU A 475 -1.37 6.96 26.79
C LEU A 475 -2.46 7.34 27.80
N GLN A 476 -2.12 8.13 28.81
CA GLN A 476 -3.09 8.65 29.78
C GLN A 476 -4.16 9.54 29.12
N LEU A 477 -3.83 10.19 28.00
CA LEU A 477 -4.75 11.04 27.22
C LEU A 477 -5.54 10.21 26.21
N HIS A 478 -4.90 9.19 25.62
CA HIS A 478 -5.47 8.32 24.60
C HIS A 478 -5.97 7.00 25.20
N THR A 479 -6.96 7.08 26.08
CA THR A 479 -7.52 5.91 26.79
C THR A 479 -8.11 4.84 25.86
N ALA A 480 -8.60 5.23 24.68
CA ALA A 480 -9.12 4.31 23.66
C ALA A 480 -8.05 3.67 22.77
N LEU A 481 -6.77 4.03 22.93
CA LEU A 481 -5.69 3.53 22.08
C LEU A 481 -5.42 2.06 22.41
N THR A 482 -5.61 1.17 21.45
CA THR A 482 -5.31 -0.26 21.59
C THR A 482 -4.04 -0.65 20.83
N TYR A 483 -3.65 0.17 19.86
CA TYR A 483 -2.49 -0.08 19.01
C TYR A 483 -1.62 1.16 18.86
N MET A 484 -0.34 1.03 19.17
CA MET A 484 0.68 2.03 18.88
C MET A 484 1.90 1.34 18.29
N ARG A 485 2.45 1.88 17.20
CA ARG A 485 3.72 1.43 16.66
C ARG A 485 4.56 2.62 16.25
N ILE A 486 5.80 2.66 16.71
CA ILE A 486 6.81 3.64 16.32
C ILE A 486 8.01 2.83 15.84
N ARG A 487 8.47 3.02 14.61
CA ARG A 487 9.56 2.23 14.07
C ARG A 487 10.45 3.01 13.13
N PHE A 488 11.75 2.84 13.30
CA PHE A 488 12.74 3.19 12.31
C PHE A 488 12.90 2.05 11.31
N ILE A 489 13.02 2.39 10.02
CA ILE A 489 13.32 1.42 8.96
C ILE A 489 14.49 1.95 8.16
N ASP A 490 15.63 1.31 8.35
CA ASP A 490 16.80 1.46 7.52
C ASP A 490 17.22 0.07 7.02
N LEU A 491 17.04 -0.15 5.72
CA LEU A 491 17.42 -1.40 5.08
C LEU A 491 18.92 -1.47 4.80
N ASP A 492 19.59 -0.32 4.80
CA ASP A 492 21.03 -0.18 4.58
C ASP A 492 21.82 -0.21 5.91
N SER A 493 21.11 -0.34 7.03
CA SER A 493 21.69 -0.50 8.36
C SER A 493 22.57 -1.76 8.42
N ALA A 494 23.69 -1.67 9.14
CA ALA A 494 24.58 -2.80 9.38
C ALA A 494 23.86 -4.00 10.03
N CYS A 495 22.77 -3.75 10.77
CA CYS A 495 21.92 -4.77 11.34
C CYS A 495 20.45 -4.33 11.39
N PRO A 496 19.65 -4.59 10.33
CA PRO A 496 18.25 -4.19 10.28
C PRO A 496 17.35 -4.72 11.42
N PRO A 497 17.59 -5.92 12.00
CA PRO A 497 16.87 -6.37 13.20
C PRO A 497 16.99 -5.42 14.40
N LEU A 498 18.09 -4.67 14.51
CA LEU A 498 18.37 -3.74 15.61
C LEU A 498 17.86 -2.31 15.35
N ASN A 499 17.17 -2.07 14.23
CA ASN A 499 16.52 -0.79 14.00
C ASN A 499 15.50 -0.50 15.12
N PRO A 500 15.61 0.67 15.81
CA PRO A 500 14.79 0.96 16.97
C PRO A 500 13.31 0.97 16.64
N TYR A 501 12.52 0.43 17.56
CA TYR A 501 11.07 0.40 17.47
C TYR A 501 10.44 0.38 18.85
N PHE A 502 9.17 0.72 18.94
CA PHE A 502 8.30 0.53 20.09
C PHE A 502 6.94 0.09 19.56
N GLN A 503 6.31 -0.88 20.19
CA GLN A 503 4.99 -1.34 19.83
C GLN A 503 4.18 -1.66 21.08
N LEU A 504 2.94 -1.18 21.12
CA LEU A 504 1.88 -1.52 22.06
C LEU A 504 0.75 -2.18 21.28
N SER A 505 0.33 -3.37 21.69
CA SER A 505 -0.88 -4.03 21.19
C SER A 505 -1.65 -4.63 22.36
N ASP A 506 -2.89 -4.18 22.58
CA ASP A 506 -3.78 -4.71 23.62
C ASP A 506 -3.13 -4.79 25.02
N ASN A 507 -2.38 -3.74 25.37
CA ASN A 507 -1.59 -3.59 26.63
C ASN A 507 -0.27 -4.38 26.69
N GLU A 508 0.10 -5.14 25.67
CA GLU A 508 1.43 -5.75 25.58
C GLU A 508 2.41 -4.85 24.83
N CYS A 509 3.57 -4.58 25.44
CA CYS A 509 4.64 -3.74 24.90
C CYS A 509 5.83 -4.58 24.40
N THR A 510 6.44 -4.14 23.30
CA THR A 510 7.71 -4.67 22.78
C THR A 510 8.57 -3.53 22.22
N GLY A 511 9.88 -3.77 22.14
CA GLY A 511 10.86 -2.87 21.54
C GLY A 511 11.71 -2.12 22.56
N LEU A 512 11.97 -0.85 22.29
CA LEU A 512 12.87 -0.02 23.07
C LEU A 512 12.34 0.16 24.49
N TRP A 513 13.22 -0.02 25.47
CA TRP A 513 12.91 0.24 26.88
C TRP A 513 14.11 0.84 27.61
N ASN A 514 13.81 1.52 28.71
CA ASN A 514 14.72 1.90 29.79
C ASN A 514 13.87 2.16 31.04
N GLU A 515 14.50 2.43 32.16
CA GLU A 515 13.84 2.63 33.45
C GLU A 515 12.78 3.73 33.36
N ARG A 516 13.10 4.86 32.72
CA ARG A 516 12.19 5.99 32.59
C ARG A 516 10.95 5.66 31.75
N ILE A 517 11.09 4.89 30.68
CA ILE A 517 9.98 4.42 29.84
C ILE A 517 9.10 3.47 30.66
N LEU A 518 9.68 2.58 31.45
CA LEU A 518 8.93 1.64 32.30
C LEU A 518 8.15 2.36 33.40
N GLU A 519 8.78 3.30 34.10
CA GLU A 519 8.13 4.15 35.12
C GLU A 519 6.96 4.92 34.50
N THR A 520 7.21 5.60 33.37
CA THR A 520 6.16 6.39 32.68
C THR A 520 5.04 5.49 32.15
N LEU A 521 5.33 4.26 31.71
CA LEU A 521 4.31 3.30 31.27
C LEU A 521 3.43 2.88 32.44
N HIS A 522 4.03 2.58 33.58
CA HIS A 522 3.31 2.21 34.79
C HIS A 522 2.39 3.34 35.26
N GLU A 523 2.85 4.60 35.21
CA GLU A 523 2.04 5.77 35.56
C GLU A 523 0.90 6.02 34.56
N ALA A 524 1.22 6.03 33.26
CA ALA A 524 0.26 6.43 32.22
C ALA A 524 -0.74 5.32 31.86
N ARG A 525 -0.36 4.05 32.05
CA ARG A 525 -1.17 2.88 31.69
C ARG A 525 -0.76 1.63 32.52
N PRO A 526 -1.16 1.53 33.80
CA PRO A 526 -0.73 0.47 34.72
C PRO A 526 -0.98 -0.97 34.24
N GLN A 527 -2.00 -1.16 33.40
CA GLN A 527 -2.36 -2.46 32.82
C GLN A 527 -1.40 -2.90 31.70
N ALA A 528 -0.57 -2.00 31.18
CA ALA A 528 0.38 -2.30 30.12
C ALA A 528 1.71 -2.81 30.68
N HIS A 529 2.26 -3.83 30.03
CA HIS A 529 3.50 -4.49 30.44
C HIS A 529 4.32 -4.90 29.22
N TYR A 530 5.64 -5.00 29.39
CA TYR A 530 6.50 -5.54 28.34
C TYR A 530 6.39 -7.07 28.29
N ALA A 531 6.35 -7.62 27.07
CA ALA A 531 6.36 -9.08 26.87
C ALA A 531 7.65 -9.72 27.40
N GLU A 532 8.77 -9.01 27.27
CA GLU A 532 10.09 -9.41 27.75
C GLU A 532 10.90 -8.14 28.04
N LEU A 533 11.80 -8.21 29.02
CA LEU A 533 12.85 -7.22 29.24
C LEU A 533 14.21 -7.90 29.03
N SER A 534 14.88 -7.52 27.96
CA SER A 534 16.23 -7.94 27.63
C SER A 534 17.03 -6.81 27.01
N ASP A 535 18.35 -6.89 27.16
CA ASP A 535 19.30 -5.93 26.60
C ASP A 535 19.21 -5.86 25.07
N GLY A 536 18.87 -6.98 24.42
CA GLY A 536 18.68 -7.13 22.98
C GLY A 536 19.95 -7.04 22.13
N ILE A 537 20.93 -6.24 22.56
CA ILE A 537 22.25 -6.07 21.95
C ILE A 537 23.31 -6.55 22.95
N TYR A 538 24.03 -7.61 22.58
CA TYR A 538 25.07 -8.18 23.43
C TYR A 538 26.47 -7.81 22.92
N PRO A 539 27.40 -7.41 23.80
CA PRO A 539 28.77 -7.12 23.40
C PRO A 539 29.48 -8.40 22.95
N GLN A 540 30.32 -8.26 21.93
CA GLN A 540 31.29 -9.27 21.53
C GLN A 540 32.63 -8.94 22.22
N TYR A 541 33.15 -9.90 22.98
CA TYR A 541 34.42 -9.74 23.71
C TYR A 541 35.59 -10.33 22.93
N GLY A 542 36.69 -9.59 22.84
CA GLY A 542 37.97 -10.08 22.33
C GLY A 542 38.77 -10.83 23.39
N HIS A 543 39.95 -11.32 23.01
CA HIS A 543 40.86 -12.11 23.86
C HIS A 543 41.21 -11.42 25.20
N ASN A 544 41.23 -10.08 25.24
CA ASN A 544 41.55 -9.28 26.44
C ASN A 544 40.31 -8.84 27.24
N ARG A 545 39.13 -9.46 27.04
CA ARG A 545 37.83 -9.03 27.60
C ARG A 545 37.41 -7.60 27.24
N GLN A 546 38.05 -7.00 26.23
CA GLN A 546 37.62 -5.72 25.65
C GLN A 546 36.46 -5.95 24.67
N ILE A 547 35.54 -5.00 24.61
CA ILE A 547 34.43 -5.04 23.64
C ILE A 547 35.01 -4.74 22.26
N VAL A 548 34.95 -5.72 21.36
CA VAL A 548 35.41 -5.60 19.97
C VAL A 548 34.27 -5.45 18.98
N GLY A 549 33.02 -5.63 19.43
CA GLY A 549 31.86 -5.69 18.56
C GLY A 549 30.54 -5.84 19.30
N ALA A 550 29.48 -6.05 18.54
CA ALA A 550 28.19 -6.52 19.02
C ALA A 550 27.84 -7.86 18.36
N VAL A 551 27.17 -8.74 19.10
CA VAL A 551 26.59 -9.97 18.56
C VAL A 551 25.31 -9.60 17.82
N TYR A 552 25.33 -9.71 16.49
CA TYR A 552 24.17 -9.39 15.67
C TYR A 552 23.11 -10.50 15.72
N PRO A 553 21.87 -10.19 16.12
CA PRO A 553 20.83 -11.20 16.19
C PRO A 553 20.30 -11.54 14.79
N ARG A 554 19.91 -12.81 14.58
CA ARG A 554 19.30 -13.28 13.33
C ARG A 554 17.84 -12.84 13.20
N THR A 555 17.16 -12.67 14.34
CA THR A 555 15.78 -12.24 14.45
C THR A 555 15.71 -10.92 15.20
N ARG A 556 14.63 -10.17 15.03
CA ARG A 556 14.40 -8.94 15.78
C ARG A 556 14.19 -9.30 17.27
N PRO A 557 14.99 -8.76 18.21
CA PRO A 557 14.74 -8.94 19.65
C PRO A 557 13.37 -8.40 20.03
N LEU A 558 12.67 -9.02 20.99
CA LEU A 558 11.39 -8.53 21.50
C LEU A 558 11.51 -7.23 22.29
N SER A 559 12.68 -7.01 22.90
CA SER A 559 13.02 -5.80 23.64
C SER A 559 14.48 -5.43 23.43
N ILE A 560 14.79 -4.14 23.48
CA ILE A 560 16.15 -3.61 23.37
C ILE A 560 16.32 -2.52 24.43
N HIS A 561 17.30 -2.67 25.31
CA HIS A 561 17.60 -1.64 26.29
C HIS A 561 18.28 -0.44 25.61
N ALA A 562 17.81 0.78 25.82
CA ALA A 562 18.28 1.94 25.05
C ALA A 562 19.80 2.20 25.19
N SER A 563 20.40 1.88 26.34
CA SER A 563 21.84 2.10 26.58
C SER A 563 22.73 1.14 25.78
N THR A 564 22.23 -0.02 25.34
CA THR A 564 23.03 -1.06 24.70
C THR A 564 23.39 -0.71 23.25
N TYR A 565 22.72 0.28 22.65
CA TYR A 565 23.14 0.90 21.39
C TYR A 565 24.55 1.50 21.47
N LYS A 566 25.03 1.87 22.67
CA LYS A 566 26.40 2.34 22.88
C LYS A 566 27.44 1.30 22.47
N VAL A 567 27.15 0.01 22.65
CA VAL A 567 28.04 -1.10 22.22
C VAL A 567 28.34 -1.02 20.73
N ILE A 568 27.36 -0.69 19.90
CA ILE A 568 27.50 -0.60 18.44
C ILE A 568 28.13 0.73 18.04
N ALA A 569 27.72 1.82 18.70
CA ALA A 569 28.22 3.16 18.41
C ALA A 569 29.71 3.33 18.75
N ASP A 570 30.20 2.70 19.81
CA ASP A 570 31.60 2.81 20.25
C ASP A 570 32.55 1.98 19.37
N VAL A 571 32.12 0.79 18.91
CA VAL A 571 32.89 -0.05 17.96
C VAL A 571 33.05 0.61 16.59
N SER A 572 32.12 1.48 16.22
CA SER A 572 32.13 2.16 14.92
C SER A 572 33.14 3.33 14.86
N LYS A 573 33.82 3.65 15.97
CA LYS A 573 34.86 4.68 16.04
C LYS A 573 36.24 4.01 15.97
N PRO A 574 37.03 4.24 14.89
CA PRO A 574 38.36 3.65 14.75
C PRO A 574 39.36 4.16 15.79
#